data_AF-A0A7X8HD27-F1
#
_entry.id   AF-A0A7X8HD27-F1
#
_cell.length_a   1.000
_cell.length_b   1.000
_cell.length_c   1.000
_cell.angle_alpha   90.00
_cell.angle_beta   90.00
_cell.angle_gamma   90.00
#
_symmetry.space_group_name_H-M   'P 1'
#
loop_
_entity.id
_entity.type
_entity.pdbx_description
1 polymer ?
#
loop_
_entity_poly.entity_id
_entity_poly.type
_entity_poly.pdbx_seq_one_letter_code
_entity_poly.pdbx_strand_id
1 'polypeptide(L)'
;MQVKNPELFSLIETISQHYQTNIANRFTRRALSTMTLDAGSWGQIEELTEKVDNYRYQGYHLDELYTYILALARFIYQARRQVAPNLKFMATSGHGQERITDADRVFRDMAVNNFASNLKILADYLNDLYLKVVALDKEAAGAKQPAFSRIPELKELGRYLVE
;
A
#
# COMPACT_ATOMS: atom_id res chain seq x y z
N MET A 1 4.91 18.69 -10.31
CA MET A 1 5.62 19.55 -9.33
C MET A 1 6.32 18.66 -8.31
N GLN A 2 7.56 18.97 -7.91
CA GLN A 2 8.32 18.18 -6.94
C GLN A 2 8.11 18.70 -5.51
N VAL A 3 7.82 17.79 -4.59
CA VAL A 3 7.58 18.09 -3.17
C VAL A 3 8.66 17.45 -2.32
N LYS A 4 9.29 18.27 -1.48
CA LYS A 4 10.29 17.85 -0.49
C LYS A 4 9.76 18.23 0.90
N ASN A 5 9.00 17.32 1.50
CA ASN A 5 8.43 17.52 2.83
C ASN A 5 8.87 16.38 3.75
N PRO A 6 9.59 16.64 4.85
CA PRO A 6 10.08 15.59 5.75
C PRO A 6 8.99 14.69 6.34
N GLU A 7 7.82 15.24 6.63
CA GLU A 7 6.69 14.46 7.18
C GLU A 7 6.11 13.53 6.12
N LEU A 8 6.04 13.98 4.86
CA LEU A 8 5.63 13.14 3.74
C LEU A 8 6.57 11.94 3.58
N PHE A 9 7.89 12.18 3.63
CA PHE A 9 8.88 11.10 3.55
C PHE A 9 8.74 10.10 4.71
N SER A 10 8.63 10.60 5.94
CA SER A 10 8.44 9.76 7.13
C SER A 10 7.19 8.87 7.03
N LEU A 11 6.10 9.42 6.49
CA LEU A 11 4.87 8.66 6.31
C LEU A 11 4.99 7.59 5.22
N ILE A 12 5.67 7.90 4.11
CA ILE A 12 5.95 6.91 3.05
C ILE A 12 6.88 5.80 3.58
N GLU A 13 7.92 6.14 4.35
CA GLU A 13 8.79 5.15 5.01
C GLU A 13 7.98 4.25 5.96
N THR A 14 7.04 4.83 6.72
CA THR A 14 6.14 4.08 7.61
C THR A 14 5.25 3.11 6.82
N ILE A 15 4.66 3.57 5.71
CA ILE A 15 3.85 2.75 4.80
C ILE A 15 4.69 1.60 4.22
N SER A 16 5.89 1.91 3.72
CA SER A 16 6.84 0.94 3.17
C SER A 16 7.17 -0.16 4.19
N GLN A 17 7.57 0.23 5.40
CA GLN A 17 7.93 -0.71 6.46
C GLN A 17 6.75 -1.59 6.87
N HIS A 18 5.57 -0.98 7.05
CA HIS A 18 4.35 -1.72 7.40
C HIS A 18 3.93 -2.68 6.29
N TYR A 19 3.98 -2.25 5.03
CA TYR A 19 3.68 -3.09 3.89
C TYR A 19 4.60 -4.31 3.83
N GLN A 20 5.92 -4.13 3.89
CA GLN A 20 6.88 -5.24 3.78
C GLN A 20 6.81 -6.21 4.96
N THR A 21 6.64 -5.68 6.18
CA THR A 21 6.68 -6.50 7.41
C THR A 21 5.36 -7.22 7.67
N ASN A 22 4.24 -6.51 7.50
CA ASN A 22 2.94 -6.95 8.00
C ASN A 22 1.97 -7.40 6.90
N ILE A 23 2.19 -6.97 5.65
CA ILE A 23 1.29 -7.25 4.53
C ILE A 23 1.90 -8.20 3.50
N ALA A 24 3.06 -7.87 2.94
CA ALA A 24 3.72 -8.59 1.84
C ALA A 24 4.95 -9.39 2.30
N ASN A 25 4.83 -10.04 3.46
CA ASN A 25 5.89 -10.89 4.03
C ASN A 25 5.92 -12.28 3.40
N ARG A 26 6.90 -13.10 3.80
CA ARG A 26 7.12 -14.44 3.25
C ARG A 26 5.91 -15.39 3.33
N PHE A 27 4.99 -15.16 4.26
CA PHE A 27 3.83 -16.04 4.47
C PHE A 27 2.61 -15.62 3.65
N THR A 28 2.50 -14.34 3.31
CA THR A 28 1.33 -13.75 2.63
C THR A 28 1.61 -13.39 1.18
N ARG A 29 2.86 -13.12 0.80
CA ARG A 29 3.26 -12.67 -0.55
C ARG A 29 2.76 -13.58 -1.67
N ARG A 30 2.80 -14.91 -1.48
CA ARG A 30 2.26 -15.87 -2.46
C ARG A 30 0.74 -15.78 -2.60
N ALA A 31 0.02 -15.50 -1.51
CA ALA A 31 -1.43 -15.32 -1.58
C ALA A 31 -1.78 -14.00 -2.27
N LEU A 32 -1.01 -12.94 -1.99
CA LEU A 32 -1.16 -11.65 -2.66
C LEU A 32 -0.90 -11.74 -4.18
N SER A 33 0.03 -12.59 -4.63
CA SER A 33 0.33 -12.73 -6.06
C SER A 33 -0.81 -13.38 -6.87
N THR A 34 -1.82 -13.97 -6.25
CA THR A 34 -3.00 -14.49 -6.96
C THR A 34 -4.07 -13.43 -7.19
N MET A 35 -3.90 -12.22 -6.66
CA MET A 35 -4.85 -11.14 -6.83
C MET A 35 -4.92 -10.68 -8.28
N THR A 36 -6.13 -10.35 -8.74
CA THR A 36 -6.34 -9.72 -10.05
C THR A 36 -6.04 -8.22 -9.95
N LEU A 37 -4.76 -7.87 -9.97
CA LEU A 37 -4.27 -6.49 -10.10
C LEU A 37 -3.57 -6.35 -11.45
N ASP A 38 -3.72 -5.20 -12.12
CA ASP A 38 -3.00 -4.95 -13.36
C ASP A 38 -1.49 -4.83 -13.10
N ALA A 39 -0.67 -5.20 -14.10
CA ALA A 39 0.79 -5.23 -13.94
C ALA A 39 1.39 -3.85 -13.65
N GLY A 40 0.75 -2.77 -14.13
CA GLY A 40 1.17 -1.40 -13.87
C GLY A 40 0.99 -1.01 -12.41
N SER A 41 -0.13 -1.40 -11.80
CA SER A 41 -0.41 -1.16 -10.39
C SER A 41 0.62 -1.82 -9.47
N TRP A 42 1.13 -3.01 -9.80
CA TRP A 42 2.19 -3.65 -9.02
C TRP A 42 3.49 -2.84 -9.03
N GLY A 43 3.90 -2.35 -10.20
CA GLY A 43 5.07 -1.47 -10.30
C GLY A 43 4.89 -0.16 -9.52
N GLN A 44 3.70 0.43 -9.55
CA GLN A 44 3.37 1.65 -8.79
C GLN A 44 3.40 1.43 -7.28
N ILE A 45 2.99 0.25 -6.81
CA ILE A 45 3.11 -0.14 -5.40
C ILE A 45 4.58 -0.27 -5.03
N GLU A 46 5.38 -0.96 -5.86
CA GLU A 46 6.82 -1.13 -5.65
C GLU A 46 7.56 0.23 -5.55
N GLU A 47 7.20 1.20 -6.40
CA GLU A 47 7.76 2.56 -6.32
C GLU A 47 7.48 3.22 -4.95
N LEU A 48 6.29 3.02 -4.38
CA LEU A 48 5.91 3.59 -3.09
C LEU A 48 6.44 2.80 -1.88
N THR A 49 6.64 1.49 -2.02
CA THR A 49 6.94 0.60 -0.88
C THR A 49 8.36 0.06 -0.86
N GLU A 50 9.09 0.01 -1.98
CA GLU A 50 10.44 -0.58 -2.04
C GLU A 50 11.51 0.42 -2.50
N LYS A 51 11.14 1.42 -3.31
CA LYS A 51 12.09 2.37 -3.91
C LYS A 51 12.08 3.75 -3.27
N VAL A 52 11.67 3.84 -2.01
CA VAL A 52 11.54 5.10 -1.26
C VAL A 52 12.85 5.92 -1.27
N ASP A 53 13.99 5.24 -1.20
CA ASP A 53 15.32 5.86 -1.19
C ASP A 53 15.66 6.63 -2.49
N ASN A 54 15.10 6.22 -3.63
CA ASN A 54 15.35 6.86 -4.92
C ASN A 54 14.87 8.32 -4.95
N TYR A 55 13.83 8.61 -4.16
CA TYR A 55 13.17 9.92 -4.14
C TYR A 55 13.69 10.84 -3.03
N ARG A 56 14.56 10.35 -2.14
CA ARG A 56 15.07 11.09 -0.98
C ARG A 56 15.76 12.40 -1.36
N TYR A 57 16.49 12.41 -2.48
CA TYR A 57 17.22 13.60 -2.94
C TYR A 57 16.43 14.45 -3.94
N GLN A 58 15.64 13.81 -4.81
CA GLN A 58 14.95 14.47 -5.91
C GLN A 58 13.59 15.05 -5.49
N GLY A 59 12.96 14.49 -4.45
CA GLY A 59 11.58 14.80 -4.09
C GLY A 59 10.59 14.01 -4.95
N TYR A 60 9.35 13.95 -4.49
CA TYR A 60 8.30 13.23 -5.19
C TYR A 60 7.53 14.16 -6.12
N HIS A 61 7.16 13.65 -7.31
CA HIS A 61 6.19 14.33 -8.15
C HIS A 61 4.77 14.05 -7.63
N LEU A 62 3.97 15.11 -7.44
CA LEU A 62 2.58 14.96 -6.97
C LEU A 62 1.74 14.04 -7.85
N ASP A 63 1.88 14.16 -9.17
CA ASP A 63 1.11 13.37 -10.14
C ASP A 63 1.40 11.87 -10.00
N GLU A 64 2.67 11.52 -9.77
CA GLU A 64 3.12 10.15 -9.51
C GLU A 64 2.60 9.65 -8.16
N LEU A 65 2.71 10.47 -7.10
CA LEU A 65 2.20 10.11 -5.77
C LEU A 65 0.71 9.78 -5.79
N TYR A 66 -0.11 10.58 -6.48
CA TYR A 66 -1.54 10.27 -6.59
C TYR A 66 -1.79 8.93 -7.29
N THR A 67 -0.98 8.63 -8.30
CA THR A 67 -1.05 7.35 -9.02
C THR A 67 -0.65 6.19 -8.12
N TYR A 68 0.43 6.34 -7.34
CA TYR A 68 0.89 5.33 -6.38
C TYR A 68 -0.12 5.10 -5.25
N ILE A 69 -0.71 6.17 -4.73
CA ILE A 69 -1.75 6.11 -3.70
C ILE A 69 -2.96 5.34 -4.22
N LEU A 70 -3.38 5.63 -5.46
CA LEU A 70 -4.52 4.95 -6.08
C LEU A 70 -4.24 3.45 -6.29
N ALA A 71 -3.04 3.10 -6.74
CA ALA A 71 -2.62 1.72 -6.92
C ALA A 71 -2.66 0.94 -5.59
N LEU A 72 -2.11 1.52 -4.52
CA LEU A 72 -2.10 0.89 -3.21
C LEU A 72 -3.51 0.80 -2.60
N ALA A 73 -4.38 1.79 -2.82
CA ALA A 73 -5.77 1.74 -2.38
C ALA A 73 -6.55 0.60 -3.07
N ARG A 74 -6.37 0.44 -4.39
CA ARG A 74 -6.96 -0.68 -5.15
C ARG A 74 -6.42 -2.02 -4.66
N PHE A 75 -5.13 -2.09 -4.35
CA PHE A 75 -4.54 -3.28 -3.74
C PHE A 75 -5.19 -3.63 -2.41
N ILE A 76 -5.36 -2.67 -1.49
CA ILE A 76 -6.00 -2.89 -0.19
C ILE A 76 -7.41 -3.45 -0.39
N TYR A 77 -8.19 -2.83 -1.27
CA TYR A 77 -9.55 -3.26 -1.59
C TYR A 77 -9.60 -4.71 -2.11
N GLN A 78 -8.73 -5.04 -3.06
CA GLN A 78 -8.68 -6.39 -3.62
C GLN A 78 -8.13 -7.42 -2.62
N ALA A 79 -7.14 -7.06 -1.82
CA ALA A 79 -6.59 -7.93 -0.78
C ALA A 79 -7.65 -8.28 0.27
N ARG A 80 -8.48 -7.30 0.65
CA ARG A 80 -9.60 -7.50 1.59
C ARG A 80 -10.66 -8.47 1.03
N ARG A 81 -10.96 -8.41 -0.27
CA ARG A 81 -12.02 -9.20 -0.90
C ARG A 81 -11.58 -10.59 -1.38
N GLN A 82 -10.37 -10.70 -1.92
CA GLN A 82 -9.89 -11.91 -2.58
C GLN A 82 -8.99 -12.75 -1.66
N VAL A 83 -8.12 -12.10 -0.90
CA VAL A 83 -7.07 -12.75 -0.12
C VAL A 83 -7.51 -12.99 1.31
N ALA A 84 -7.95 -11.95 2.03
CA ALA A 84 -8.26 -12.05 3.46
C ALA A 84 -9.21 -13.22 3.82
N PRO A 85 -10.30 -13.50 3.06
CA PRO A 85 -11.20 -14.61 3.37
C PRO A 85 -10.56 -15.99 3.21
N ASN A 86 -9.59 -16.12 2.30
CA ASN A 86 -8.99 -17.40 1.90
C ASN A 86 -7.54 -17.54 2.39
N LEU A 87 -6.99 -16.54 3.06
CA LEU A 87 -5.57 -16.43 3.35
C LEU A 87 -5.07 -17.63 4.16
N LYS A 88 -5.86 -18.11 5.13
CA LYS A 88 -5.53 -19.30 5.92
C LYS A 88 -5.33 -20.53 5.05
N PHE A 89 -6.22 -20.76 4.09
CA PHE A 89 -6.12 -21.88 3.16
C PHE A 89 -4.94 -21.70 2.20
N MET A 90 -4.73 -20.49 1.69
CA MET A 90 -3.63 -20.20 0.75
C MET A 90 -2.25 -20.30 1.40
N ALA A 91 -2.12 -19.88 2.66
CA ALA A 91 -0.90 -19.95 3.45
C ALA A 91 -0.56 -21.37 3.94
N THR A 92 -1.53 -22.29 3.98
CA THR A 92 -1.27 -23.71 4.30
C THR A 92 -1.05 -24.56 3.06
N SER A 93 -1.73 -24.25 1.96
CA SER A 93 -1.65 -24.98 0.68
C SER A 93 -0.37 -24.67 -0.12
N GLY A 94 0.29 -23.56 0.17
CA GLY A 94 1.41 -23.03 -0.60
C GLY A 94 2.81 -23.48 -0.16
N HIS A 95 2.94 -24.24 0.92
CA HIS A 95 4.26 -24.73 1.35
C HIS A 95 4.46 -26.16 0.86
N GLY A 96 4.95 -26.30 -0.38
CA GLY A 96 5.44 -27.58 -0.87
C GLY A 96 6.66 -27.97 -0.05
N GLN A 97 6.61 -29.13 0.63
CA GLN A 97 7.71 -29.90 1.25
C GLN A 97 8.83 -29.17 2.02
N GLU A 98 8.77 -27.85 2.24
CA GLU A 98 9.68 -27.16 3.14
C GLU A 98 9.30 -27.52 4.57
N ARG A 99 10.29 -27.99 5.35
CA ARG A 99 10.13 -28.27 6.78
C ARG A 99 9.88 -26.95 7.51
N ILE A 100 8.61 -26.57 7.60
CA ILE A 100 8.17 -25.43 8.40
C ILE A 100 8.52 -25.75 9.86
N THR A 101 9.32 -24.89 10.48
CA THR A 101 9.61 -25.00 11.91
C THR A 101 8.36 -24.66 12.75
N ASP A 102 8.30 -25.10 14.00
CA ASP A 102 7.20 -24.71 14.88
C ASP A 102 7.13 -23.18 15.07
N ALA A 103 8.28 -22.51 15.07
CA ALA A 103 8.34 -21.05 15.10
C ALA A 103 7.70 -20.41 13.84
N ASP A 104 8.01 -20.93 12.65
CA ASP A 104 7.40 -20.45 11.40
C ASP A 104 5.89 -20.63 11.36
N ARG A 105 5.38 -21.70 11.99
CA ARG A 105 3.95 -21.91 12.13
C ARG A 105 3.30 -20.80 12.96
N VAL A 106 3.90 -20.45 14.10
CA VAL A 106 3.42 -19.36 14.95
C VAL A 106 3.45 -18.02 14.19
N PHE A 107 4.55 -17.69 13.51
CA PHE A 107 4.63 -16.44 12.73
C PHE A 107 3.62 -16.37 11.60
N ARG A 108 3.39 -17.48 10.89
CA ARG A 108 2.35 -17.56 9.87
C ARG A 108 0.96 -17.38 10.47
N ASP A 109 0.65 -18.06 11.56
CA ASP A 109 -0.67 -17.94 12.20
C ASP A 109 -0.92 -16.51 12.69
N MET A 110 0.09 -15.84 13.24
CA MET A 110 0.03 -14.42 13.58
C MET A 110 -0.20 -13.55 12.34
N ALA A 111 0.54 -13.78 11.25
CA ALA A 111 0.38 -13.03 10.01
C ALA A 111 -1.02 -13.19 9.41
N VAL A 112 -1.56 -14.40 9.40
CA VAL A 112 -2.91 -14.71 8.89
C VAL A 112 -3.98 -14.06 9.77
N ASN A 113 -3.90 -14.26 11.10
CA ASN A 113 -4.92 -13.76 12.03
C ASN A 113 -4.95 -12.23 12.11
N ASN A 114 -3.78 -11.59 11.99
CA ASN A 114 -3.67 -10.12 12.04
C ASN A 114 -3.84 -9.46 10.66
N PHE A 115 -3.94 -10.21 9.57
CA PHE A 115 -3.91 -9.67 8.21
C PHE A 115 -4.98 -8.60 7.97
N ALA A 116 -6.23 -8.84 8.42
CA ALA A 116 -7.31 -7.88 8.26
C ALA A 116 -7.05 -6.58 9.03
N SER A 117 -6.58 -6.68 10.27
CA SER A 117 -6.20 -5.52 11.09
C SER A 117 -5.01 -4.77 10.48
N ASN A 118 -4.02 -5.50 9.96
CA ASN A 118 -2.86 -4.90 9.30
C ASN A 118 -3.26 -4.17 8.01
N LEU A 119 -4.21 -4.71 7.22
CA LEU A 119 -4.76 -4.03 6.06
C LEU A 119 -5.49 -2.74 6.44
N LYS A 120 -6.20 -2.75 7.56
CA LYS A 120 -6.86 -1.53 8.08
C LYS A 120 -5.82 -0.47 8.45
N ILE A 121 -4.77 -0.85 9.19
CA ILE A 121 -3.67 0.06 9.54
C ILE A 121 -3.01 0.64 8.27
N LEU A 122 -2.77 -0.20 7.26
CA LEU A 122 -2.22 0.27 5.98
C LEU A 122 -3.16 1.27 5.29
N ALA A 123 -4.47 1.02 5.34
CA ALA A 123 -5.48 1.93 4.77
C ALA A 123 -5.50 3.28 5.49
N ASP A 124 -5.37 3.28 6.82
CA ASP A 124 -5.31 4.49 7.63
C ASP A 124 -4.06 5.32 7.28
N TYR A 125 -2.88 4.69 7.21
CA TYR A 125 -1.65 5.39 6.78
C TYR A 125 -1.75 5.93 5.36
N LEU A 126 -2.35 5.19 4.44
CA LEU A 126 -2.54 5.64 3.07
C LEU A 126 -3.52 6.82 2.97
N ASN A 127 -4.56 6.84 3.79
CA ASN A 127 -5.47 7.97 3.90
C ASN A 127 -4.75 9.21 4.43
N ASP A 128 -3.95 9.06 5.49
CA ASP A 128 -3.15 10.15 6.04
C ASP A 128 -2.17 10.71 4.98
N LEU A 129 -1.56 9.82 4.18
CA LEU A 129 -0.69 10.20 3.09
C LEU A 129 -1.46 11.02 2.05
N TYR A 130 -2.63 10.53 1.62
CA TYR A 130 -3.48 11.24 0.67
C TYR A 130 -3.86 12.64 1.17
N LEU A 131 -4.34 12.75 2.41
CA LEU A 131 -4.73 14.04 2.99
C LEU A 131 -3.54 15.02 3.03
N LYS A 132 -2.35 14.53 3.39
CA LYS A 132 -1.13 15.34 3.40
C LYS A 132 -0.74 15.80 2.00
N VAL A 133 -0.76 14.91 1.01
CA VAL A 133 -0.45 15.24 -0.39
C VAL A 133 -1.44 16.27 -0.92
N VAL A 134 -2.74 16.13 -0.63
CA VAL A 134 -3.77 17.12 -1.00
C VAL A 134 -3.55 18.48 -0.34
N ALA A 135 -3.15 18.52 0.93
CA ALA A 135 -2.83 19.78 1.60
C ALA A 135 -1.65 20.49 0.91
N LEU A 136 -0.58 19.76 0.61
CA LEU A 136 0.61 20.29 -0.06
C LEU A 136 0.31 20.74 -1.50
N ASP A 137 -0.53 20.00 -2.23
CA ASP A 137 -0.98 20.37 -3.58
C ASP A 137 -1.80 21.67 -3.56
N LYS A 138 -2.73 21.81 -2.60
CA LYS A 138 -3.52 23.04 -2.43
C LYS A 138 -2.64 24.24 -2.10
N GLU A 139 -1.72 24.09 -1.16
CA GLU A 139 -0.77 25.15 -0.77
C GLU A 139 0.07 25.61 -1.96
N ALA A 140 0.56 24.66 -2.77
CA ALA A 140 1.43 24.96 -3.88
C ALA A 140 0.70 25.45 -5.14
N ALA A 141 -0.55 25.01 -5.37
CA ALA A 141 -1.37 25.49 -6.47
C ALA A 141 -1.82 26.95 -6.27
N GLY A 142 -2.00 27.39 -5.02
CA GLY A 142 -2.44 28.73 -4.68
C GLY A 142 -3.79 29.06 -5.33
N ALA A 143 -3.80 29.99 -6.29
CA ALA A 143 -5.00 30.38 -7.05
C ALA A 143 -5.29 29.46 -8.26
N LYS A 144 -4.38 28.55 -8.62
CA LYS A 144 -4.57 27.61 -9.74
C LYS A 144 -5.33 26.37 -9.27
N GLN A 145 -5.94 25.66 -10.22
CA GLN A 145 -6.58 24.37 -9.95
C GLN A 145 -5.51 23.33 -9.54
N PRO A 146 -5.65 22.69 -8.36
CA PRO A 146 -4.69 21.70 -7.85
C PRO A 146 -4.66 20.44 -8.73
N ALA A 147 -3.58 19.66 -8.65
CA ALA A 147 -3.42 18.45 -9.45
C ALA A 147 -4.48 17.39 -9.12
N PHE A 148 -4.84 17.22 -7.84
CA PHE A 148 -5.84 16.22 -7.45
C PHE A 148 -7.23 16.44 -8.09
N SER A 149 -7.60 17.68 -8.43
CA SER A 149 -8.92 17.97 -9.01
C SER A 149 -9.05 17.47 -10.45
N ARG A 150 -7.93 17.12 -11.09
CA ARG A 150 -7.86 16.62 -12.47
C ARG A 150 -7.90 15.10 -12.56
N ILE A 151 -7.83 14.40 -11.42
CA ILE A 151 -7.76 12.93 -11.35
C ILE A 151 -9.11 12.43 -10.79
N PRO A 152 -10.11 12.14 -11.65
CA PRO A 152 -11.44 11.75 -11.20
C PRO A 152 -11.45 10.46 -10.37
N GLU A 153 -10.49 9.57 -10.59
CA GLU A 153 -10.36 8.28 -9.91
C GLU A 153 -10.09 8.42 -8.40
N LEU A 154 -9.55 9.56 -7.95
CA LEU A 154 -9.31 9.83 -6.52
C LEU A 154 -10.62 9.90 -5.72
N LYS A 155 -11.76 10.16 -6.38
CA LYS A 155 -13.08 10.13 -5.73
C LYS A 155 -13.44 8.74 -5.19
N GLU A 156 -12.89 7.68 -5.77
CA GLU A 156 -13.13 6.30 -5.34
C GLU A 156 -12.28 5.89 -4.12
N LEU A 157 -11.34 6.71 -3.66
CA LEU A 157 -10.47 6.36 -2.53
C LEU A 157 -11.26 6.04 -1.26
N GLY A 158 -12.29 6.83 -0.95
CA GLY A 158 -13.13 6.57 0.22
C GLY A 158 -13.76 5.18 0.20
N ARG A 159 -14.21 4.75 -0.98
CA ARG A 159 -14.76 3.41 -1.20
C ARG A 159 -13.68 2.34 -1.01
N TYR A 160 -12.49 2.51 -1.59
CA TYR A 160 -11.42 1.50 -1.49
C TYR A 160 -10.83 1.33 -0.10
N LEU A 161 -10.79 2.40 0.71
CA LEU A 161 -10.17 2.36 2.04
C LEU A 161 -11.15 1.89 3.11
N VAL A 162 -12.44 2.25 2.99
CA VAL A 162 -13.48 1.95 4.00
C VAL A 162 -14.20 0.62 3.76
N GLU A 163 -14.53 0.28 2.51
CA GLU A 163 -15.30 -0.94 2.15
C GLU A 163 -14.41 -2.15 1.86
#